data_AF-A0A377Z7T5-F1
#
_entry.id   AF-A0A377Z7T5-F1
#
_cell.length_a   1.000
_cell.length_b   1.000
_cell.length_c   1.000
_cell.angle_alpha   90.00
_cell.angle_beta   90.00
_cell.angle_gamma   90.00
#
_symmetry.space_group_name_H-M   'P 1'
#
loop_
_entity.id
_entity.type
_entity.pdbx_description
1 polymer ?
#
loop_
_entity_poly.entity_id
_entity_poly.type
_entity_poly.pdbx_seq_one_letter_code
_entity_poly.pdbx_strand_id
1 'polypeptide(L)'
;MIHKREQRRKSLEFFRSHELTNEQGDTLDMEDVVNASSSNPAHRRNEMMACVKGLELIAEMRGDCAVFYTITCPSRFHATLNNGRPNPKWTSGTVRQSSDYLVHTFAAFRKAMHKAGLRWYGVRVAEPHHDGTVHWHLLCFMRKKDRKSITALLRKFAIREDREELGNNTGPRFKSELINPRKGTPTSYIAKYISKNIDGRGLANEISKETGRSLRDNAEHVNAWASLHRVQQFRFFGIPGRQAYRELRLLAGQAARQQTDKKAGAPVLDNPRLDAVLAAADAGCFATYIMKQGGVLVPRKHHLVRTAYELNDEPSAYGDHGIRIYGIWSPIIEGRICTHAMKWKMVRKAVDVQEAPADQGACAPWTRGNNCPPVEKMNENGAVSGQDLPDIAGMDERELQEYLHSMSKKELRELNARLRMVKPKRRKGYRQDVDNQQRLQLEYELKSRGFDGSEEEIDLLLRGGSIPSGAGLRVFYRNQRLQEDDKWRQWY
;
A
#
# COMPACT_ATOMS: atom_id res chain seq x y z
N MET A 1 0.73 18.44 -0.75
CA MET A 1 0.44 18.66 -2.19
C MET A 1 1.69 18.95 -3.00
N ILE A 2 2.49 19.98 -2.66
CA ILE A 2 3.74 20.32 -3.35
C ILE A 2 4.65 19.09 -3.54
N HIS A 3 4.90 18.34 -2.47
CA HIS A 3 5.70 17.12 -2.54
C HIS A 3 5.14 16.06 -3.52
N LYS A 4 3.80 15.92 -3.63
CA LYS A 4 3.17 14.96 -4.54
C LYS A 4 3.28 15.40 -5.99
N ARG A 5 3.11 16.70 -6.28
CA ARG A 5 3.34 17.29 -7.60
C ARG A 5 4.79 17.10 -8.05
N GLU A 6 5.72 17.38 -7.15
CA GLU A 6 7.14 17.20 -7.39
C GLU A 6 7.52 15.72 -7.60
N GLN A 7 6.93 14.80 -6.83
CA GLN A 7 7.08 13.35 -7.05
C GLN A 7 6.57 12.94 -8.44
N ARG A 8 5.42 13.46 -8.88
CA ARG A 8 4.86 13.20 -10.21
C ARG A 8 5.76 13.75 -11.32
N ARG A 9 6.26 14.99 -11.17
CA ARG A 9 7.22 15.60 -12.11
C ARG A 9 8.46 14.72 -12.28
N LYS A 10 9.09 14.34 -11.18
CA LYS A 10 10.26 13.43 -11.18
C LYS A 10 9.96 12.06 -11.78
N SER A 11 8.77 11.52 -11.55
CA SER A 11 8.37 10.24 -12.15
C SER A 11 8.21 10.37 -13.67
N LEU A 12 7.64 11.48 -14.16
CA LEU A 12 7.50 11.76 -15.60
C LEU A 12 8.86 11.96 -16.26
N GLU A 13 9.77 12.71 -15.64
CA GLU A 13 11.16 12.86 -16.11
C GLU A 13 11.90 11.53 -16.14
N PHE A 14 11.68 10.68 -15.12
CA PHE A 14 12.18 9.32 -15.10
C PHE A 14 11.64 8.52 -16.28
N PHE A 15 10.33 8.50 -16.54
CA PHE A 15 9.78 7.76 -17.68
C PHE A 15 10.30 8.29 -19.03
N ARG A 16 10.44 9.60 -19.19
CA ARG A 16 10.97 10.20 -20.43
C ARG A 16 12.42 9.85 -20.73
N SER A 17 13.23 9.66 -19.69
CA SER A 17 14.66 9.38 -19.79
C SER A 17 14.98 7.88 -19.88
N HIS A 18 13.96 7.00 -19.84
CA HIS A 18 14.15 5.56 -19.88
C HIS A 18 13.34 4.91 -21.01
N GLU A 19 13.81 3.76 -21.44
CA GLU A 19 13.18 2.88 -22.41
C GLU A 19 13.27 1.43 -21.91
N LEU A 20 12.45 0.57 -22.48
CA LEU A 20 12.47 -0.86 -22.25
C LEU A 20 13.10 -1.53 -23.46
N THR A 21 14.14 -2.32 -23.25
CA THR A 21 14.80 -3.10 -24.31
C THR A 21 14.59 -4.59 -24.07
N ASN A 22 14.39 -5.38 -25.14
CA ASN A 22 14.32 -6.84 -25.06
C ASN A 22 15.62 -7.49 -25.56
N GLU A 23 15.72 -8.81 -25.45
CA GLU A 23 16.87 -9.58 -25.96
C GLU A 23 17.01 -9.56 -27.50
N GLN A 24 15.94 -9.20 -28.22
CA GLN A 24 15.92 -9.10 -29.68
C GLN A 24 16.39 -7.73 -30.19
N GLY A 25 16.66 -6.78 -29.29
CA GLY A 25 17.08 -5.42 -29.63
C GLY A 25 15.92 -4.44 -29.87
N ASP A 26 14.66 -4.87 -29.72
CA ASP A 26 13.51 -3.98 -29.79
C ASP A 26 13.51 -3.03 -28.59
N THR A 27 13.13 -1.78 -28.84
CA THR A 27 13.01 -0.74 -27.81
C THR A 27 11.59 -0.21 -27.74
N LEU A 28 11.11 0.05 -26.52
CA LEU A 28 9.83 0.69 -26.25
C LEU A 28 10.02 1.88 -25.32
N ASP A 29 9.40 3.00 -25.66
CA ASP A 29 9.40 4.17 -24.80
C ASP A 29 8.67 3.89 -23.47
N MET A 30 9.32 4.20 -22.34
CA MET A 30 8.73 3.94 -21.03
C MET A 30 7.53 4.84 -20.72
N GLU A 31 7.48 6.08 -21.24
CA GLU A 31 6.32 6.97 -21.13
C GLU A 31 5.12 6.36 -21.84
N ASP A 32 5.30 5.81 -23.04
CA ASP A 32 4.23 5.17 -23.81
C ASP A 32 3.72 3.90 -23.13
N VAL A 33 4.61 3.06 -22.61
CA VAL A 33 4.23 1.84 -21.87
C VAL A 33 3.41 2.21 -20.62
N VAL A 34 3.83 3.22 -19.86
CA VAL A 34 3.09 3.69 -18.68
C VAL A 34 1.72 4.24 -19.08
N ASN A 35 1.66 5.02 -20.15
CA ASN A 35 0.43 5.63 -20.66
C ASN A 35 -0.57 4.60 -21.21
N ALA A 36 -0.09 3.50 -21.81
CA ALA A 36 -0.92 2.39 -22.26
C ALA A 36 -1.40 1.48 -21.10
N SER A 37 -0.76 1.55 -19.93
CA SER A 37 -1.05 0.67 -18.80
C SER A 37 -2.25 1.11 -17.95
N SER A 38 -2.65 0.25 -17.00
CA SER A 38 -3.66 0.58 -15.97
C SER A 38 -3.20 1.62 -14.93
N SER A 39 -1.95 2.10 -15.04
CA SER A 39 -1.43 3.25 -14.31
C SER A 39 -2.03 4.55 -14.83
N ASN A 40 -2.41 4.61 -16.11
CA ASN A 40 -3.10 5.75 -16.68
C ASN A 40 -4.48 5.94 -16.00
N PRO A 41 -4.75 7.12 -15.40
CA PRO A 41 -6.02 7.41 -14.74
C PRO A 41 -7.24 7.24 -15.67
N ALA A 42 -7.11 7.58 -16.95
CA ALA A 42 -8.21 7.46 -17.91
C ALA A 42 -8.58 5.99 -18.16
N HIS A 43 -7.60 5.12 -18.41
CA HIS A 43 -7.83 3.68 -18.57
C HIS A 43 -8.40 3.06 -17.29
N ARG A 44 -7.86 3.46 -16.12
CA ARG A 44 -8.35 3.01 -14.83
C ARG A 44 -9.81 3.39 -14.58
N ARG A 45 -10.19 4.64 -14.89
CA ARG A 45 -11.59 5.09 -14.80
C ARG A 45 -12.48 4.28 -15.73
N ASN A 46 -12.09 4.15 -17.00
CA ASN A 46 -12.89 3.43 -17.99
C ASN A 46 -13.10 1.96 -17.59
N GLU A 47 -12.06 1.27 -17.11
CA GLU A 47 -12.18 -0.10 -16.60
C GLU A 47 -13.11 -0.18 -15.38
N MET A 48 -13.00 0.76 -14.43
CA MET A 48 -13.89 0.79 -13.26
C MET A 48 -15.35 1.03 -13.65
N MET A 49 -15.61 1.96 -14.57
CA MET A 49 -16.96 2.25 -15.07
C MET A 49 -17.54 1.04 -15.80
N ALA A 50 -16.77 0.40 -16.69
CA ALA A 50 -17.19 -0.81 -17.39
C ALA A 50 -17.49 -1.96 -16.40
N CYS A 51 -16.67 -2.11 -15.36
CA CYS A 51 -16.89 -3.13 -14.34
C CYS A 51 -18.16 -2.88 -13.51
N VAL A 52 -18.40 -1.64 -13.08
CA VAL A 52 -19.64 -1.27 -12.37
C VAL A 52 -20.86 -1.47 -13.25
N LYS A 53 -20.81 -1.05 -14.53
CA LYS A 53 -21.91 -1.28 -15.46
C LYS A 53 -22.15 -2.77 -15.68
N GLY A 54 -21.10 -3.58 -15.74
CA GLY A 54 -21.21 -5.04 -15.79
C GLY A 54 -21.94 -5.61 -14.57
N LEU A 55 -21.69 -5.10 -13.37
CA LEU A 55 -22.39 -5.51 -12.15
C LEU A 55 -23.86 -5.10 -12.15
N GLU A 56 -24.17 -3.91 -12.65
CA GLU A 56 -25.54 -3.41 -12.82
C GLU A 56 -26.35 -4.31 -13.75
N LEU A 57 -25.83 -4.62 -14.94
CA LEU A 57 -26.48 -5.52 -15.90
C LEU A 57 -26.71 -6.92 -15.30
N ILE A 58 -25.73 -7.46 -14.57
CA ILE A 58 -25.91 -8.75 -13.88
C ILE A 58 -26.99 -8.66 -12.80
N ALA A 59 -27.06 -7.55 -12.06
CA ALA A 59 -28.09 -7.36 -11.04
C ALA A 59 -29.48 -7.29 -11.64
N GLU A 60 -29.64 -6.60 -12.77
CA GLU A 60 -30.88 -6.56 -13.56
C GLU A 60 -31.29 -7.96 -14.01
N MET A 61 -30.38 -8.71 -14.63
CA MET A 61 -30.63 -10.11 -15.05
C MET A 61 -31.06 -11.01 -13.90
N ARG A 62 -30.55 -10.78 -12.69
CA ARG A 62 -30.83 -11.59 -11.49
C ARG A 62 -32.03 -11.08 -10.68
N GLY A 63 -32.59 -9.93 -11.02
CA GLY A 63 -33.60 -9.24 -10.21
C GLY A 63 -33.08 -8.78 -8.84
N ASP A 64 -31.77 -8.63 -8.69
CA ASP A 64 -31.12 -8.14 -7.47
C ASP A 64 -31.35 -6.63 -7.31
N CYS A 65 -31.44 -6.15 -6.07
CA CYS A 65 -31.54 -4.71 -5.78
C CYS A 65 -30.17 -4.11 -5.46
N ALA A 66 -30.00 -2.82 -5.75
CA ALA A 66 -28.81 -2.05 -5.43
C ALA A 66 -29.06 -1.13 -4.22
N VAL A 67 -28.12 -1.14 -3.27
CA VAL A 67 -28.14 -0.27 -2.09
C VAL A 67 -26.80 0.43 -1.97
N PHE A 68 -26.86 1.75 -1.75
CA PHE A 68 -25.70 2.58 -1.44
C PHE A 68 -25.57 2.71 0.08
N TYR A 69 -24.40 2.38 0.61
CA TYR A 69 -24.10 2.50 2.03
C TYR A 69 -22.98 3.49 2.26
N THR A 70 -23.10 4.27 3.34
CA THR A 70 -22.01 5.12 3.84
C THR A 70 -21.69 4.71 5.27
N ILE A 71 -20.41 4.45 5.53
CA ILE A 71 -19.89 4.07 6.85
C ILE A 71 -18.83 5.09 7.25
N THR A 72 -19.07 5.76 8.37
CA THR A 72 -18.15 6.76 8.95
C THR A 72 -17.40 6.14 10.12
N CYS A 73 -16.19 6.62 10.42
CA CYS A 73 -15.49 6.24 11.65
C CYS A 73 -16.10 6.91 12.91
N PRO A 74 -15.90 6.34 14.11
CA PRO A 74 -16.23 7.00 15.37
C PRO A 74 -15.60 8.37 15.58
N SER A 75 -16.24 9.21 16.39
CA SER A 75 -15.80 10.59 16.65
C SER A 75 -14.34 10.67 17.10
N ARG A 76 -13.84 9.67 17.85
CA ARG A 76 -12.44 9.62 18.31
C ARG A 76 -11.38 9.61 17.20
N PHE A 77 -11.75 9.27 15.98
CA PHE A 77 -10.85 9.34 14.82
C PHE A 77 -10.86 10.71 14.13
N HIS A 78 -11.91 11.52 14.34
CA HIS A 78 -12.07 12.79 13.65
C HIS A 78 -11.40 13.92 14.42
N ALA A 79 -10.44 14.61 13.80
CA ALA A 79 -9.66 15.67 14.42
C ALA A 79 -10.44 16.98 14.56
N THR A 80 -11.34 17.26 13.61
CA THR A 80 -12.14 18.49 13.60
C THR A 80 -13.62 18.20 13.40
N LEU A 81 -14.44 19.01 14.05
CA LEU A 81 -15.88 19.03 13.85
C LEU A 81 -16.22 19.64 12.47
N ASN A 82 -17.46 19.48 12.02
CA ASN A 82 -17.94 20.03 10.75
C ASN A 82 -17.82 21.56 10.63
N ASN A 83 -17.79 22.27 11.76
CA ASN A 83 -17.60 23.71 11.84
C ASN A 83 -16.11 24.13 11.92
N GLY A 84 -15.19 23.17 11.74
CA GLY A 84 -13.74 23.41 11.75
C GLY A 84 -13.11 23.50 13.13
N ARG A 85 -13.88 23.48 14.22
CA ARG A 85 -13.33 23.49 15.59
C ARG A 85 -12.66 22.15 15.92
N PRO A 86 -11.63 22.12 16.78
CA PRO A 86 -11.06 20.87 17.28
C PRO A 86 -12.13 19.99 17.93
N ASN A 87 -12.09 18.69 17.66
CA ASN A 87 -13.00 17.74 18.27
C ASN A 87 -12.45 17.29 19.65
N PRO A 88 -13.14 17.55 20.77
CA PRO A 88 -12.66 17.17 22.10
C PRO A 88 -12.59 15.65 22.31
N LYS A 89 -13.29 14.86 21.48
CA LYS A 89 -13.27 13.39 21.55
C LYS A 89 -12.10 12.77 20.79
N TRP A 90 -11.35 13.55 20.01
CA TRP A 90 -10.28 13.02 19.18
C TRP A 90 -9.13 12.47 20.02
N THR A 91 -8.77 11.21 19.79
CA THR A 91 -7.72 10.51 20.56
C THR A 91 -6.39 10.47 19.81
N SER A 92 -6.11 11.46 18.96
CA SER A 92 -4.92 11.50 18.09
C SER A 92 -4.79 10.29 17.14
N GLY A 93 -5.92 9.64 16.80
CA GLY A 93 -5.95 8.52 15.87
C GLY A 93 -5.48 8.95 14.48
N THR A 94 -4.55 8.19 13.90
CA THR A 94 -4.05 8.44 12.55
C THR A 94 -5.07 8.02 11.49
N VAL A 95 -4.99 8.63 10.30
CA VAL A 95 -5.78 8.21 9.12
C VAL A 95 -5.61 6.72 8.86
N ARG A 96 -4.40 6.18 9.02
CA ARG A 96 -4.12 4.76 8.85
C ARG A 96 -4.91 3.90 9.84
N GLN A 97 -4.91 4.26 11.13
CA GLN A 97 -5.68 3.56 12.15
C GLN A 97 -7.19 3.63 11.87
N SER A 98 -7.70 4.75 11.34
CA SER A 98 -9.12 4.85 10.92
C SER A 98 -9.44 3.90 9.76
N SER A 99 -8.52 3.75 8.79
CA SER A 99 -8.63 2.76 7.71
C SER A 99 -8.67 1.33 8.27
N ASP A 100 -7.72 1.01 9.15
CA ASP A 100 -7.60 -0.32 9.74
C ASP A 100 -8.86 -0.65 10.57
N TYR A 101 -9.41 0.30 11.32
CA TYR A 101 -10.69 0.13 12.02
C TYR A 101 -11.83 -0.31 11.08
N LEU A 102 -12.01 0.36 9.94
CA LEU A 102 -13.06 0.00 8.98
C LEU A 102 -12.79 -1.37 8.34
N VAL A 103 -11.52 -1.70 8.05
CA VAL A 103 -11.14 -3.02 7.54
C VAL A 103 -11.50 -4.13 8.53
N HIS A 104 -11.17 -3.97 9.81
CA HIS A 104 -11.50 -4.95 10.85
C HIS A 104 -13.01 -5.08 11.06
N THR A 105 -13.72 -3.94 11.13
CA THR A 105 -15.19 -3.91 11.25
C THR A 105 -15.85 -4.66 10.10
N PHE A 106 -15.39 -4.42 8.87
CA PHE A 106 -15.93 -5.08 7.69
C PHE A 106 -15.55 -6.56 7.59
N ALA A 107 -14.37 -6.95 8.06
CA ALA A 107 -14.00 -8.36 8.16
C ALA A 107 -14.90 -9.12 9.14
N ALA A 108 -15.18 -8.53 10.31
CA ALA A 108 -16.12 -9.10 11.29
C ALA A 108 -17.54 -9.18 10.73
N PHE A 109 -18.02 -8.14 10.06
CA PHE A 109 -19.31 -8.14 9.35
C PHE A 109 -19.38 -9.26 8.29
N ARG A 110 -18.33 -9.44 7.46
CA ARG A 110 -18.30 -10.51 6.46
C ARG A 110 -18.35 -11.90 7.09
N LYS A 111 -17.71 -12.11 8.25
CA LYS A 111 -17.79 -13.37 9.00
C LYS A 111 -19.22 -13.63 9.48
N ALA A 112 -19.91 -12.61 10.00
CA ALA A 112 -21.30 -12.73 10.43
C ALA A 112 -22.26 -12.98 9.25
N MET A 113 -22.05 -12.30 8.11
CA MET A 113 -22.79 -12.55 6.86
C MET A 113 -22.66 -14.00 6.42
N HIS A 114 -21.44 -14.56 6.43
CA HIS A 114 -21.19 -15.95 6.09
C HIS A 114 -21.95 -16.91 7.02
N LYS A 115 -21.90 -16.69 8.34
CA LYS A 115 -22.64 -17.51 9.32
C LYS A 115 -24.16 -17.46 9.10
N ALA A 116 -24.67 -16.31 8.64
CA ALA A 116 -26.09 -16.12 8.34
C ALA A 116 -26.50 -16.60 6.93
N GLY A 117 -25.58 -17.16 6.13
CA GLY A 117 -25.86 -17.55 4.75
C GLY A 117 -26.14 -16.38 3.79
N LEU A 118 -25.83 -15.15 4.21
CA LEU A 118 -26.10 -13.93 3.45
C LEU A 118 -24.91 -13.60 2.53
N ARG A 119 -25.22 -13.17 1.30
CA ARG A 119 -24.21 -12.90 0.26
C ARG A 119 -24.58 -11.65 -0.54
N TRP A 120 -23.57 -10.91 -0.95
CA TRP A 120 -23.69 -9.68 -1.73
C TRP A 120 -22.41 -9.42 -2.52
N TYR A 121 -22.51 -8.63 -3.58
CA TYR A 121 -21.38 -8.27 -4.43
C TYR A 121 -21.43 -6.78 -4.76
N GLY A 122 -20.32 -6.21 -5.19
CA GLY A 122 -20.28 -4.77 -5.41
C GLY A 122 -18.88 -4.19 -5.33
N VAL A 123 -18.83 -2.91 -4.99
CA VAL A 123 -17.60 -2.13 -4.90
C VAL A 123 -17.64 -1.23 -3.66
N ARG A 124 -16.48 -1.13 -3.00
CA ARG A 124 -16.23 -0.21 -1.90
C ARG A 124 -15.22 0.85 -2.33
N VAL A 125 -15.55 2.11 -2.06
CA VAL A 125 -14.73 3.30 -2.22
C VAL A 125 -14.34 3.82 -0.85
N ALA A 126 -13.06 4.11 -0.62
CA ALA A 126 -12.58 4.86 0.53
C ALA A 126 -12.21 6.27 0.12
N GLU A 127 -12.67 7.24 0.90
CA GLU A 127 -12.42 8.67 0.70
C GLU A 127 -12.01 9.32 2.02
N PRO A 128 -11.28 10.44 1.95
CA PRO A 128 -11.08 11.30 3.10
C PRO A 128 -12.36 12.09 3.41
N HIS A 129 -12.70 12.16 4.68
CA HIS A 129 -13.61 13.17 5.22
C HIS A 129 -12.92 14.55 5.21
N HIS A 130 -13.62 15.62 5.60
CA HIS A 130 -13.07 16.99 5.58
C HIS A 130 -11.80 17.18 6.41
N ASP A 131 -11.59 16.33 7.43
CA ASP A 131 -10.43 16.32 8.33
C ASP A 131 -9.39 15.24 7.96
N GLY A 132 -9.61 14.52 6.85
CA GLY A 132 -8.74 13.44 6.37
C GLY A 132 -9.04 12.05 6.93
N THR A 133 -9.98 11.90 7.87
CA THR A 133 -10.41 10.60 8.40
C THR A 133 -11.03 9.74 7.31
N VAL A 134 -10.77 8.43 7.30
CA VAL A 134 -11.32 7.55 6.26
C VAL A 134 -12.82 7.36 6.47
N HIS A 135 -13.61 7.51 5.41
CA HIS A 135 -14.98 6.99 5.33
C HIS A 135 -15.17 6.09 4.11
N TRP A 136 -16.14 5.19 4.17
CA TRP A 136 -16.43 4.25 3.09
C TRP A 136 -17.78 4.51 2.47
N HIS A 137 -17.80 4.48 1.14
CA HIS A 137 -19.00 4.36 0.34
C HIS A 137 -19.03 2.98 -0.32
N LEU A 138 -20.17 2.30 -0.27
CA LEU A 138 -20.34 0.99 -0.87
C LEU A 138 -21.53 0.99 -1.80
N LEU A 139 -21.31 0.57 -3.04
CA LEU A 139 -22.38 0.21 -3.96
C LEU A 139 -22.52 -1.32 -3.95
N CYS A 140 -23.63 -1.80 -3.41
CA CYS A 140 -23.83 -3.23 -3.16
C CYS A 140 -25.10 -3.75 -3.83
N PHE A 141 -24.97 -4.91 -4.47
CA PHE A 141 -26.05 -5.66 -5.09
C PHE A 141 -26.36 -6.92 -4.28
N MET A 142 -27.64 -7.20 -4.07
CA MET A 142 -28.12 -8.33 -3.29
C MET A 142 -29.56 -8.69 -3.64
N ARG A 143 -29.98 -9.91 -3.28
CA ARG A 143 -31.36 -10.34 -3.44
C ARG A 143 -32.30 -9.44 -2.63
N LYS A 144 -33.45 -9.10 -3.22
CA LYS A 144 -34.47 -8.22 -2.59
C LYS A 144 -34.89 -8.73 -1.20
N LYS A 145 -35.05 -10.05 -1.04
CA LYS A 145 -35.43 -10.70 0.23
C LYS A 145 -34.37 -10.56 1.33
N ASP A 146 -33.09 -10.54 0.96
CA ASP A 146 -31.97 -10.51 1.91
C ASP A 146 -31.61 -9.09 2.33
N ARG A 147 -32.06 -8.08 1.57
CA ARG A 147 -31.72 -6.65 1.77
C ARG A 147 -31.87 -6.19 3.21
N LYS A 148 -33.05 -6.38 3.81
CA LYS A 148 -33.34 -5.88 5.17
C LYS A 148 -32.36 -6.48 6.19
N SER A 149 -32.13 -7.79 6.12
CA SER A 149 -31.21 -8.52 7.00
C SER A 149 -29.77 -8.06 6.83
N ILE A 150 -29.31 -7.89 5.59
CA ILE A 150 -27.96 -7.40 5.29
C ILE A 150 -27.76 -5.97 5.82
N THR A 151 -28.72 -5.07 5.55
CA THR A 151 -28.66 -3.68 6.02
C THR A 151 -28.65 -3.60 7.55
N ALA A 152 -29.51 -4.38 8.22
CA ALA A 152 -29.57 -4.43 9.68
C ALA A 152 -28.27 -4.95 10.30
N LEU A 153 -27.71 -6.01 9.71
CA LEU A 153 -26.45 -6.59 10.17
C LEU A 153 -25.29 -5.61 9.96
N LEU A 154 -25.18 -4.98 8.79
CA LEU A 154 -24.14 -4.00 8.53
C LEU A 154 -24.26 -2.79 9.46
N ARG A 155 -25.47 -2.28 9.68
CA ARG A 155 -25.74 -1.21 10.65
C ARG A 155 -25.24 -1.61 12.04
N LYS A 156 -25.58 -2.82 12.51
CA LYS A 156 -25.15 -3.35 13.83
C LYS A 156 -23.64 -3.26 13.99
N PHE A 157 -22.86 -3.66 12.98
CA PHE A 157 -21.39 -3.57 13.05
C PHE A 157 -20.88 -2.13 12.97
N ALA A 158 -21.46 -1.30 12.09
CA ALA A 158 -21.03 0.08 11.90
C ALA A 158 -21.20 0.96 13.15
N ILE A 159 -22.26 0.73 13.92
CA ILE A 159 -22.64 1.55 15.10
C ILE A 159 -22.19 0.97 16.44
N ARG A 160 -21.55 -0.21 16.44
CA ARG A 160 -21.22 -0.94 17.68
C ARG A 160 -20.20 -0.20 18.54
N GLU A 161 -19.16 0.32 17.90
CA GLU A 161 -18.07 1.03 18.57
C GLU A 161 -18.51 2.45 18.93
N ASP A 162 -18.27 2.86 20.18
CA ASP A 162 -18.64 4.18 20.73
C ASP A 162 -20.14 4.46 20.57
N ARG A 163 -20.98 3.43 20.74
CA ARG A 163 -22.44 3.49 20.49
C ARG A 163 -23.15 4.59 21.28
N GLU A 164 -22.66 4.91 22.46
CA GLU A 164 -23.22 5.95 23.34
C GLU A 164 -23.15 7.33 22.69
N GLU A 165 -22.14 7.61 21.86
CA GLU A 165 -21.98 8.92 21.21
C GLU A 165 -23.08 9.26 20.20
N LEU A 166 -23.81 8.24 19.72
CA LEU A 166 -24.81 8.37 18.66
C LEU A 166 -26.22 8.64 19.22
N GLY A 167 -26.45 8.37 20.51
CA GLY A 167 -27.80 8.42 21.09
C GLY A 167 -28.81 7.62 20.26
N ASN A 168 -29.91 8.28 19.85
CA ASN A 168 -30.95 7.70 19.00
C ASN A 168 -30.66 7.87 17.49
N ASN A 169 -29.78 8.79 17.11
CA ASN A 169 -29.49 9.10 15.71
C ASN A 169 -28.20 8.41 15.25
N THR A 170 -28.34 7.26 14.60
CA THR A 170 -27.19 6.54 14.03
C THR A 170 -26.73 7.08 12.67
N GLY A 171 -27.42 8.07 12.10
CA GLY A 171 -27.15 8.64 10.79
C GLY A 171 -25.74 9.22 10.57
N PRO A 172 -25.08 9.82 11.58
CA PRO A 172 -23.67 10.23 11.47
C PRO A 172 -22.72 9.07 11.19
N ARG A 173 -23.07 7.85 11.65
CA ARG A 173 -22.22 6.67 11.53
C ARG A 173 -22.56 5.79 10.33
N PHE A 174 -23.85 5.62 10.05
CA PHE A 174 -24.32 4.70 9.04
C PHE A 174 -25.52 5.26 8.29
N LYS A 175 -25.39 5.37 6.97
CA LYS A 175 -26.48 5.70 6.05
C LYS A 175 -26.68 4.58 5.05
N SER A 176 -27.94 4.33 4.69
CA SER A 176 -28.33 3.35 3.69
C SER A 176 -29.38 3.96 2.78
N GLU A 177 -29.13 3.94 1.48
CA GLU A 177 -30.02 4.44 0.45
C GLU A 177 -30.29 3.33 -0.56
N LEU A 178 -31.56 2.94 -0.71
CA LEU A 178 -31.97 2.06 -1.79
C LEU A 178 -31.94 2.84 -3.11
N ILE A 179 -31.21 2.35 -4.10
CA ILE A 179 -31.13 3.01 -5.39
C ILE A 179 -32.46 2.84 -6.12
N ASN A 180 -33.03 3.96 -6.52
CA ASN A 180 -34.26 4.00 -7.32
C ASN A 180 -33.90 4.21 -8.79
N PRO A 181 -34.23 3.26 -9.69
CA PRO A 181 -33.95 3.39 -11.12
C PRO A 181 -34.51 4.67 -11.76
N ARG A 182 -35.59 5.24 -11.21
CA ARG A 182 -36.17 6.51 -11.69
C ARG A 182 -35.30 7.74 -11.39
N LYS A 183 -34.45 7.69 -10.36
CA LYS A 183 -33.58 8.80 -9.94
C LYS A 183 -32.17 8.69 -10.52
N GLY A 184 -31.75 7.48 -10.90
CA GLY A 184 -30.43 7.22 -11.44
C GLY A 184 -30.10 5.74 -11.40
N THR A 185 -29.08 5.35 -12.16
CA THR A 185 -28.59 3.98 -12.20
C THR A 185 -27.57 3.73 -11.10
N PRO A 186 -27.38 2.49 -10.65
CA PRO A 186 -26.25 2.13 -9.77
C PRO A 186 -24.90 2.71 -10.23
N THR A 187 -24.65 2.69 -11.54
CA THR A 187 -23.45 3.28 -12.15
C THR A 187 -23.40 4.79 -11.95
N SER A 188 -24.50 5.53 -12.14
CA SER A 188 -24.51 6.99 -11.95
C SER A 188 -24.27 7.40 -10.50
N TYR A 189 -24.76 6.60 -9.54
CA TYR A 189 -24.56 6.82 -8.11
C TYR A 189 -23.08 6.79 -7.70
N ILE A 190 -22.28 5.87 -8.27
CA ILE A 190 -20.86 5.75 -7.94
C ILE A 190 -19.94 6.52 -8.89
N ALA A 191 -20.43 6.93 -10.06
CA ALA A 191 -19.66 7.69 -11.05
C ALA A 191 -18.98 8.93 -10.44
N LYS A 192 -19.72 9.69 -9.61
CA LYS A 192 -19.18 10.86 -8.91
C LYS A 192 -17.96 10.51 -8.06
N TYR A 193 -18.04 9.41 -7.33
CA TYR A 193 -16.95 8.91 -6.47
C TYR A 193 -15.75 8.42 -7.29
N ILE A 194 -16.01 7.74 -8.42
CA ILE A 194 -14.95 7.33 -9.35
C ILE A 194 -14.20 8.55 -9.89
N SER A 195 -14.93 9.54 -10.43
CA SER A 195 -14.32 10.76 -10.97
C SER A 195 -13.59 11.56 -9.89
N LYS A 196 -14.19 11.76 -8.71
CA LYS A 196 -13.56 12.47 -7.59
C LYS A 196 -12.25 11.86 -7.11
N ASN A 197 -12.06 10.56 -7.25
CA ASN A 197 -10.89 9.86 -6.70
C ASN A 197 -9.77 9.63 -7.73
N ILE A 198 -10.10 9.58 -9.02
CA ILE A 198 -9.15 9.16 -10.06
C ILE A 198 -8.55 10.37 -10.77
N ASP A 199 -9.35 11.15 -11.50
CA ASP A 199 -8.84 12.21 -12.37
C ASP A 199 -9.70 13.48 -12.44
N GLY A 200 -10.81 13.56 -11.71
CA GLY A 200 -11.68 14.73 -11.68
C GLY A 200 -12.39 15.02 -13.01
N ARG A 201 -12.37 14.09 -13.98
CA ARG A 201 -12.99 14.32 -15.30
C ARG A 201 -14.50 14.53 -15.16
N GLY A 202 -15.01 15.54 -15.86
CA GLY A 202 -16.42 15.93 -15.83
C GLY A 202 -16.82 16.72 -14.58
N LEU A 203 -15.87 17.03 -13.69
CA LEU A 203 -16.12 17.75 -12.43
C LEU A 203 -15.41 19.12 -12.36
N ALA A 204 -14.93 19.64 -13.51
CA ALA A 204 -14.17 20.89 -13.56
C ALA A 204 -14.97 22.11 -13.04
N ASN A 205 -16.30 22.09 -13.22
CA ASN A 205 -17.20 23.18 -12.82
C ASN A 205 -18.00 22.88 -11.53
N GLU A 206 -17.72 21.76 -10.86
CA GLU A 206 -18.41 21.39 -9.62
C GLU A 206 -17.55 21.72 -8.38
N ILE A 207 -18.21 22.24 -7.34
CA ILE A 207 -17.59 22.55 -6.04
C ILE A 207 -17.98 21.48 -5.02
N SER A 208 -17.00 21.03 -4.24
CA SER A 208 -17.22 20.10 -3.14
C SER A 208 -18.07 20.75 -2.04
N LYS A 209 -19.21 20.15 -1.68
CA LYS A 209 -20.02 20.59 -0.53
C LYS A 209 -19.31 20.46 0.82
N GLU A 210 -18.34 19.57 0.92
CA GLU A 210 -17.61 19.29 2.17
C GLU A 210 -16.36 20.16 2.33
N THR A 211 -15.74 20.59 1.24
CA THR A 211 -14.45 21.30 1.27
C THR A 211 -14.46 22.67 0.61
N GLY A 212 -15.54 23.04 -0.11
CA GLY A 212 -15.67 24.33 -0.80
C GLY A 212 -14.72 24.54 -1.99
N ARG A 213 -13.93 23.53 -2.37
CA ARG A 213 -12.94 23.60 -3.47
C ARG A 213 -13.45 22.94 -4.75
N SER A 214 -12.83 23.25 -5.89
CA SER A 214 -13.11 22.57 -7.16
C SER A 214 -12.91 21.06 -7.01
N LEU A 215 -13.79 20.27 -7.63
CA LEU A 215 -13.70 18.82 -7.57
C LEU A 215 -12.51 18.26 -8.37
N ARG A 216 -11.92 19.03 -9.30
CA ARG A 216 -10.68 18.66 -10.00
C ARG A 216 -9.48 18.67 -9.04
N ASP A 217 -9.32 19.75 -8.27
CA ASP A 217 -8.26 19.82 -7.26
C ASP A 217 -8.45 18.74 -6.20
N ASN A 218 -9.71 18.48 -5.84
CA ASN A 218 -10.06 17.42 -4.89
C ASN A 218 -9.52 16.05 -5.34
N ALA A 219 -9.55 15.70 -6.63
CA ALA A 219 -9.00 14.43 -7.10
C ALA A 219 -7.49 14.30 -6.89
N GLU A 220 -6.74 15.39 -7.04
CA GLU A 220 -5.32 15.39 -6.72
C GLU A 220 -5.07 15.24 -5.21
N HIS A 221 -5.84 15.95 -4.39
CA HIS A 221 -5.79 15.86 -2.93
C HIS A 221 -6.09 14.44 -2.42
N VAL A 222 -7.16 13.82 -2.93
CA VAL A 222 -7.57 12.48 -2.54
C VAL A 222 -6.53 11.43 -2.98
N ASN A 223 -5.94 11.57 -4.18
CA ASN A 223 -4.85 10.70 -4.64
C ASN A 223 -3.58 10.84 -3.78
N ALA A 224 -3.24 12.08 -3.38
CA ALA A 224 -2.12 12.35 -2.50
C ALA A 224 -2.36 11.75 -1.10
N TRP A 225 -3.55 11.94 -0.55
CA TRP A 225 -3.99 11.36 0.72
C TRP A 225 -3.92 9.83 0.71
N ALA A 226 -4.49 9.19 -0.33
CA ALA A 226 -4.51 7.74 -0.46
C ALA A 226 -3.09 7.18 -0.56
N SER A 227 -2.21 7.85 -1.31
CA SER A 227 -0.79 7.46 -1.42
C SER A 227 -0.06 7.61 -0.08
N LEU A 228 -0.22 8.75 0.58
CA LEU A 228 0.46 9.09 1.83
C LEU A 228 0.11 8.10 2.95
N HIS A 229 -1.17 7.76 3.06
CA HIS A 229 -1.68 6.88 4.12
C HIS A 229 -1.79 5.42 3.71
N ARG A 230 -1.35 5.07 2.49
CA ARG A 230 -1.42 3.71 1.91
C ARG A 230 -2.84 3.13 1.97
N VAL A 231 -3.83 3.95 1.63
CA VAL A 231 -5.25 3.56 1.62
C VAL A 231 -5.64 3.11 0.22
N GLN A 232 -6.11 1.87 0.08
CA GLN A 232 -6.67 1.39 -1.17
C GLN A 232 -8.04 2.04 -1.39
N GLN A 233 -8.16 2.93 -2.38
CA GLN A 233 -9.41 3.66 -2.66
C GLN A 233 -10.53 2.73 -3.15
N PHE A 234 -10.27 1.86 -4.15
CA PHE A 234 -11.31 1.03 -4.76
C PHE A 234 -11.10 -0.46 -4.51
N ARG A 235 -12.16 -1.16 -4.11
CA ARG A 235 -12.15 -2.61 -3.92
C ARG A 235 -13.47 -3.23 -4.36
N PHE A 236 -13.43 -3.99 -5.45
CA PHE A 236 -14.53 -4.85 -5.87
C PHE A 236 -14.55 -6.14 -5.04
N PHE A 237 -15.74 -6.70 -4.82
CA PHE A 237 -15.94 -7.95 -4.10
C PHE A 237 -17.11 -8.75 -4.67
N GLY A 238 -17.06 -10.07 -4.49
CA GLY A 238 -18.07 -10.99 -5.02
C GLY A 238 -18.01 -11.20 -6.54
N ILE A 239 -16.89 -10.84 -7.19
CA ILE A 239 -16.66 -11.02 -8.63
C ILE A 239 -15.32 -11.74 -8.92
N PRO A 240 -15.18 -12.34 -10.11
CA PRO A 240 -13.91 -12.77 -10.68
C PRO A 240 -12.83 -11.69 -10.71
N GLY A 241 -11.57 -12.11 -10.75
CA GLY A 241 -10.42 -11.22 -10.61
C GLY A 241 -10.20 -10.35 -11.84
N ARG A 242 -10.14 -9.02 -11.66
CA ARG A 242 -9.82 -8.08 -12.74
C ARG A 242 -8.41 -8.26 -13.31
N GLN A 243 -7.47 -8.81 -12.56
CA GLN A 243 -6.15 -9.13 -13.11
C GLN A 243 -6.24 -10.22 -14.18
N ALA A 244 -6.97 -11.30 -13.93
CA ALA A 244 -7.20 -12.34 -14.94
C ALA A 244 -7.91 -11.78 -16.18
N TYR A 245 -8.85 -10.86 -16.01
CA TYR A 245 -9.47 -10.13 -17.13
C TYR A 245 -8.45 -9.36 -17.98
N ARG A 246 -7.47 -8.69 -17.36
CA ARG A 246 -6.40 -7.97 -18.07
C ARG A 246 -5.47 -8.92 -18.82
N GLU A 247 -5.07 -10.03 -18.19
CA GLU A 247 -4.23 -11.05 -18.85
C GLU A 247 -4.94 -11.70 -20.04
N LEU A 248 -6.24 -11.97 -19.96
CA LEU A 248 -7.02 -12.48 -21.08
C LEU A 248 -7.07 -11.51 -22.26
N ARG A 249 -7.20 -10.20 -21.99
CA ARG A 249 -7.14 -9.16 -23.04
C ARG A 249 -5.76 -9.05 -23.66
N LEU A 250 -4.71 -9.19 -22.86
CA LEU A 250 -3.33 -9.21 -23.35
C LEU A 250 -3.12 -10.41 -24.29
N LEU A 251 -3.58 -11.60 -23.87
CA LEU A 251 -3.51 -12.82 -24.67
C LEU A 251 -4.30 -12.70 -25.98
N ALA A 252 -5.52 -12.14 -25.93
CA ALA A 252 -6.32 -11.90 -27.12
C ALA A 252 -5.61 -10.98 -28.12
N GLY A 253 -5.04 -9.87 -27.64
CA GLY A 253 -4.27 -8.95 -28.47
C GLY A 253 -3.00 -9.56 -29.05
N GLN A 254 -2.32 -10.45 -28.31
CA GLN A 254 -1.17 -11.21 -28.80
C GLN A 254 -1.57 -12.19 -29.90
N ALA A 255 -2.65 -12.95 -29.69
CA ALA A 255 -3.17 -13.89 -30.68
C ALA A 255 -3.60 -13.18 -31.97
N ALA A 256 -4.27 -12.02 -31.87
CA ALA A 256 -4.67 -11.22 -33.03
C ALA A 256 -3.49 -10.75 -33.89
N ARG A 257 -2.32 -10.48 -33.28
CA ARG A 257 -1.09 -10.10 -34.02
C ARG A 257 -0.42 -11.29 -34.69
N GLN A 258 -0.49 -12.47 -34.09
CA GLN A 258 0.13 -13.69 -34.64
C GLN A 258 -0.74 -14.36 -35.71
N GLN A 259 -2.05 -14.15 -35.67
CA GLN A 259 -3.03 -14.84 -36.52
C GLN A 259 -3.71 -13.86 -37.48
N THR A 260 -2.92 -13.07 -38.24
CA THR A 260 -3.42 -12.06 -39.20
C THR A 260 -4.36 -12.63 -40.25
N ASP A 261 -4.24 -13.92 -40.59
CA ASP A 261 -5.01 -14.58 -41.65
C ASP A 261 -6.29 -15.27 -41.15
N LYS A 262 -6.53 -15.32 -39.82
CA LYS A 262 -7.75 -15.94 -39.29
C LYS A 262 -8.93 -14.97 -39.29
N LYS A 263 -10.12 -15.50 -39.60
CA LYS A 263 -11.37 -14.73 -39.56
C LYS A 263 -11.61 -14.17 -38.16
N ALA A 264 -12.13 -12.94 -38.10
CA ALA A 264 -12.56 -12.32 -36.85
C ALA A 264 -13.53 -13.24 -36.09
N GLY A 265 -13.26 -13.46 -34.80
CA GLY A 265 -14.06 -14.36 -33.95
C GLY A 265 -13.65 -15.83 -33.99
N ALA A 266 -12.55 -16.18 -34.64
CA ALA A 266 -11.96 -17.52 -34.52
C ALA A 266 -11.54 -17.79 -33.04
N PRO A 267 -11.77 -19.01 -32.52
CA PRO A 267 -11.30 -19.38 -31.19
C PRO A 267 -9.79 -19.21 -31.05
N VAL A 268 -9.38 -18.58 -29.95
CA VAL A 268 -7.98 -18.38 -29.56
C VAL A 268 -7.51 -19.55 -28.70
N LEU A 269 -8.39 -20.08 -27.84
CA LEU A 269 -8.11 -21.21 -26.96
C LEU A 269 -8.85 -22.47 -27.41
N ASP A 270 -8.20 -23.62 -27.30
CA ASP A 270 -8.78 -24.91 -27.70
C ASP A 270 -10.03 -25.28 -26.88
N ASN A 271 -10.04 -24.93 -25.59
CA ASN A 271 -11.17 -25.20 -24.72
C ASN A 271 -12.28 -24.13 -24.92
N PRO A 272 -13.49 -24.50 -25.41
CA PRO A 272 -14.53 -23.53 -25.74
C PRO A 272 -15.03 -22.71 -24.54
N ARG A 273 -14.94 -23.27 -23.33
CA ARG A 273 -15.35 -22.54 -22.11
C ARG A 273 -14.34 -21.46 -21.75
N LEU A 274 -13.04 -21.73 -21.90
CA LEU A 274 -12.00 -20.75 -21.64
C LEU A 274 -11.97 -19.68 -22.72
N ASP A 275 -12.13 -20.09 -23.98
CA ASP A 275 -12.23 -19.18 -25.11
C ASP A 275 -13.39 -18.21 -24.97
N ALA A 276 -14.56 -18.68 -24.52
CA ALA A 276 -15.69 -17.80 -24.24
C ALA A 276 -15.42 -16.76 -23.13
N VAL A 277 -14.56 -17.08 -22.15
CA VAL A 277 -14.13 -16.12 -21.13
C VAL A 277 -13.15 -15.10 -21.72
N LEU A 278 -12.24 -15.54 -22.59
CA LEU A 278 -11.29 -14.69 -23.31
C LEU A 278 -12.02 -13.72 -24.24
N ALA A 279 -12.92 -14.22 -25.10
CA ALA A 279 -13.71 -13.41 -26.02
C ALA A 279 -14.54 -12.35 -25.28
N ALA A 280 -15.13 -12.71 -24.14
CA ALA A 280 -15.87 -11.76 -23.31
C ALA A 280 -14.97 -10.66 -22.71
N ALA A 281 -13.73 -11.02 -22.32
CA ALA A 281 -12.76 -10.07 -21.81
C ALA A 281 -12.26 -9.13 -22.92
N ASP A 282 -11.98 -9.65 -24.10
CA ASP A 282 -11.54 -8.89 -25.27
C ASP A 282 -12.58 -7.86 -25.74
N ALA A 283 -13.85 -8.29 -25.84
CA ALA A 283 -14.99 -7.42 -26.15
C ALA A 283 -15.24 -6.30 -25.12
N GLY A 284 -14.56 -6.32 -23.97
CA GLY A 284 -14.72 -5.29 -22.94
C GLY A 284 -15.95 -5.49 -22.05
N CYS A 285 -16.67 -6.60 -22.21
CA CYS A 285 -17.96 -6.83 -21.54
C CYS A 285 -17.78 -7.53 -20.20
N PHE A 286 -17.64 -6.74 -19.13
CA PHE A 286 -17.52 -7.28 -17.76
C PHE A 286 -18.71 -8.17 -17.35
N ALA A 287 -19.93 -7.87 -17.80
CA ALA A 287 -21.09 -8.70 -17.48
C ALA A 287 -20.90 -10.13 -18.01
N THR A 288 -20.61 -10.25 -19.31
CA THR A 288 -20.37 -11.55 -19.95
C THR A 288 -19.13 -12.24 -19.37
N TYR A 289 -18.04 -11.51 -19.14
CA TYR A 289 -16.83 -12.07 -18.52
C TYR A 289 -17.14 -12.71 -17.16
N ILE A 290 -17.88 -12.00 -16.29
CA ILE A 290 -18.25 -12.51 -14.97
C ILE A 290 -19.18 -13.72 -15.10
N MET A 291 -20.17 -13.67 -16.00
CA MET A 291 -21.10 -14.80 -16.22
C MET A 291 -20.38 -16.04 -16.76
N LYS A 292 -19.46 -15.89 -17.71
CA LYS A 292 -18.67 -17.01 -18.25
C LYS A 292 -17.70 -17.60 -17.22
N GLN A 293 -17.25 -16.82 -16.24
CA GLN A 293 -16.49 -17.29 -15.08
C GLN A 293 -17.34 -18.01 -14.01
N GLY A 294 -18.65 -18.20 -14.25
CA GLY A 294 -19.61 -18.85 -13.35
C GLY A 294 -20.58 -17.89 -12.66
N GLY A 295 -20.42 -16.58 -12.84
CA GLY A 295 -21.27 -15.54 -12.29
C GLY A 295 -20.72 -14.85 -11.04
N VAL A 296 -21.54 -13.97 -10.46
CA VAL A 296 -21.24 -13.29 -9.20
C VAL A 296 -21.35 -14.26 -8.03
N LEU A 297 -20.63 -13.97 -6.95
CA LEU A 297 -20.66 -14.76 -5.72
C LEU A 297 -20.17 -16.21 -5.92
N VAL A 298 -19.37 -16.50 -6.94
CA VAL A 298 -18.71 -17.80 -7.05
C VAL A 298 -17.47 -17.80 -6.15
N PRO A 299 -17.25 -18.85 -5.32
CA PRO A 299 -16.00 -18.99 -4.59
C PRO A 299 -14.81 -19.04 -5.55
N ARG A 300 -13.69 -18.40 -5.20
CA ARG A 300 -12.51 -18.32 -6.08
C ARG A 300 -12.04 -19.68 -6.58
N LYS A 301 -12.14 -20.72 -5.76
CA LYS A 301 -11.77 -22.11 -6.10
C LYS A 301 -12.57 -22.71 -7.25
N HIS A 302 -13.68 -22.08 -7.67
CA HIS A 302 -14.52 -22.51 -8.79
C HIS A 302 -14.46 -21.56 -9.99
N HIS A 303 -13.64 -20.50 -9.96
CA HIS A 303 -13.41 -19.70 -11.16
C HIS A 303 -12.67 -20.51 -12.22
N LEU A 304 -13.11 -20.40 -13.47
CA LEU A 304 -12.55 -21.09 -14.63
C LEU A 304 -11.18 -20.55 -15.01
N VAL A 305 -10.96 -19.23 -14.96
CA VAL A 305 -9.67 -18.60 -15.27
C VAL A 305 -9.20 -17.79 -14.09
N ARG A 306 -7.91 -17.91 -13.74
CA ARG A 306 -7.24 -17.12 -12.70
C ARG A 306 -5.90 -16.60 -13.22
N THR A 307 -5.37 -15.60 -12.53
CA THR A 307 -4.02 -15.12 -12.77
C THR A 307 -3.03 -16.19 -12.30
N ALA A 308 -2.12 -16.56 -13.19
CA ALA A 308 -0.97 -17.39 -12.89
C ALA A 308 0.16 -16.49 -12.40
N TYR A 309 0.79 -16.92 -11.31
CA TYR A 309 1.96 -16.25 -10.74
C TYR A 309 3.16 -17.20 -10.80
N GLU A 310 4.35 -16.62 -10.82
CA GLU A 310 5.61 -17.34 -10.65
C GLU A 310 6.60 -16.48 -9.87
N LEU A 311 7.63 -17.12 -9.33
CA LEU A 311 8.74 -16.41 -8.73
C LEU A 311 9.61 -15.84 -9.84
N ASN A 312 10.15 -14.63 -9.62
CA ASN A 312 11.22 -14.10 -10.45
C ASN A 312 12.44 -14.99 -10.32
N ASP A 313 13.06 -15.33 -11.45
CA ASP A 313 14.33 -16.07 -11.48
C ASP A 313 15.49 -15.23 -10.94
N GLU A 314 15.44 -13.91 -11.19
CA GLU A 314 16.43 -12.96 -10.72
C GLU A 314 16.05 -12.38 -9.34
N PRO A 315 16.98 -12.37 -8.38
CA PRO A 315 16.75 -11.72 -7.11
C PRO A 315 16.59 -10.21 -7.30
N SER A 316 15.72 -9.61 -6.48
CA SER A 316 15.64 -8.15 -6.39
C SER A 316 16.94 -7.56 -5.85
N ALA A 317 17.06 -6.23 -5.87
CA ALA A 317 18.18 -5.50 -5.28
C ALA A 317 18.42 -5.78 -3.78
N TYR A 318 17.49 -6.48 -3.11
CA TYR A 318 17.56 -6.89 -1.71
C TYR A 318 17.77 -8.41 -1.51
N GLY A 319 18.00 -9.17 -2.58
CA GLY A 319 18.21 -10.63 -2.53
C GLY A 319 16.93 -11.48 -2.61
N ASP A 320 15.76 -10.87 -2.43
CA ASP A 320 14.47 -11.59 -2.48
C ASP A 320 13.99 -11.86 -3.90
N HIS A 321 13.46 -13.07 -4.15
CA HIS A 321 12.82 -13.44 -5.41
C HIS A 321 11.35 -13.02 -5.37
N GLY A 322 11.03 -11.88 -5.99
CA GLY A 322 9.67 -11.33 -6.02
C GLY A 322 8.69 -12.20 -6.83
N ILE A 323 7.39 -12.09 -6.55
CA ILE A 323 6.35 -12.75 -7.36
C ILE A 323 6.03 -11.89 -8.57
N ARG A 324 6.09 -12.48 -9.78
CA ARG A 324 5.60 -11.87 -11.03
C ARG A 324 4.36 -12.57 -11.58
N ILE A 325 3.66 -11.88 -12.47
CA ILE A 325 2.54 -12.45 -13.21
C ILE A 325 3.12 -13.24 -14.39
N TYR A 326 2.83 -14.54 -14.44
CA TYR A 326 3.16 -15.40 -15.57
C TYR A 326 2.12 -15.26 -16.70
N GLY A 327 0.85 -15.20 -16.31
CA GLY A 327 -0.27 -15.03 -17.23
C GLY A 327 -1.56 -15.60 -16.69
N ILE A 328 -2.14 -16.58 -17.37
CA ILE A 328 -3.40 -17.22 -16.95
C ILE A 328 -3.24 -18.70 -16.65
N TRP A 329 -4.04 -19.17 -15.71
CA TRP A 329 -4.16 -20.58 -15.35
C TRP A 329 -5.64 -20.93 -15.19
N SER A 330 -5.97 -22.19 -15.48
CA SER A 330 -7.31 -22.71 -15.32
C SER A 330 -7.26 -24.09 -14.65
N PRO A 331 -8.16 -24.40 -13.71
CA PRO A 331 -8.20 -25.70 -13.06
C PRO A 331 -8.74 -26.85 -13.94
N ILE A 332 -9.24 -26.55 -15.14
CA ILE A 332 -9.83 -27.56 -16.05
C ILE A 332 -8.90 -27.97 -17.20
N ILE A 333 -7.74 -27.32 -17.33
CA ILE A 333 -6.69 -27.69 -18.28
C ILE A 333 -5.38 -27.84 -17.50
N GLU A 334 -4.51 -28.70 -18.01
CA GLU A 334 -3.18 -28.87 -17.43
C GLU A 334 -2.25 -27.73 -17.88
N GLY A 335 -1.34 -27.31 -17.00
CA GLY A 335 -0.39 -26.25 -17.29
C GLY A 335 -0.94 -24.82 -17.15
N ARG A 336 -0.09 -23.85 -17.51
CA ARG A 336 -0.35 -22.40 -17.42
C ARG A 336 -0.07 -21.80 -18.80
N ILE A 337 -0.79 -20.73 -19.16
CA ILE A 337 -0.56 -19.99 -20.41
C ILE A 337 0.24 -18.72 -20.09
N CYS A 338 1.43 -18.64 -20.67
CA CYS A 338 2.30 -17.47 -20.53
C CYS A 338 1.75 -16.31 -21.36
N THR A 339 1.54 -15.15 -20.73
CA THR A 339 1.20 -13.90 -21.43
C THR A 339 2.37 -12.91 -21.42
N HIS A 340 3.41 -13.17 -20.64
CA HIS A 340 4.60 -12.33 -20.51
C HIS A 340 5.86 -13.10 -20.91
N ALA A 341 5.91 -13.58 -22.16
CA ALA A 341 7.03 -14.38 -22.64
C ALA A 341 8.33 -13.57 -22.83
N MET A 342 8.21 -12.27 -23.09
CA MET A 342 9.34 -11.41 -23.40
C MET A 342 9.84 -10.69 -22.14
N LYS A 343 11.13 -10.83 -21.86
CA LYS A 343 11.80 -10.08 -20.79
C LYS A 343 12.16 -8.70 -21.30
N TRP A 344 11.77 -7.68 -20.53
CA TRP A 344 12.07 -6.28 -20.82
C TRP A 344 13.01 -5.75 -19.75
N LYS A 345 14.15 -5.21 -20.17
CA LYS A 345 15.11 -4.53 -19.30
C LYS A 345 14.92 -3.03 -19.42
N MET A 346 14.83 -2.36 -18.28
CA MET A 346 14.80 -0.90 -18.26
C MET A 346 16.21 -0.36 -18.47
N VAL A 347 16.37 0.52 -19.45
CA VAL A 347 17.63 1.18 -19.82
C VAL A 347 17.39 2.69 -19.90
N ARG A 348 18.41 3.50 -19.59
CA ARG A 348 18.34 4.95 -19.86
C ARG A 348 18.51 5.18 -21.36
N LYS A 349 17.69 6.07 -21.93
CA LYS A 349 17.85 6.47 -23.33
C LYS A 349 19.24 7.06 -23.55
N ALA A 350 19.87 6.66 -24.65
CA ALA A 350 21.04 7.36 -25.15
C ALA A 350 20.60 8.78 -25.53
N VAL A 351 21.17 9.78 -24.89
CA VAL A 351 21.01 11.17 -25.29
C VAL A 351 22.23 11.48 -26.16
N ASP A 352 22.03 11.97 -27.39
CA ASP A 352 23.10 12.63 -28.16
C ASP A 352 23.47 13.91 -27.41
N VAL A 353 24.25 13.75 -26.35
CA VAL A 353 24.92 14.86 -25.70
C VAL A 353 26.14 15.11 -26.56
N GLN A 354 26.19 16.22 -27.32
CA GLN A 354 27.47 16.84 -27.61
C GLN A 354 28.14 17.01 -26.25
N GLU A 355 29.14 16.16 -25.96
CA GLU A 355 29.85 16.14 -24.69
C GLU A 355 30.39 17.55 -24.44
N ALA A 356 29.70 18.32 -23.61
CA ALA A 356 30.37 19.34 -22.84
C ALA A 356 31.40 18.59 -21.99
N PRO A 357 32.69 18.98 -22.03
CA PRO A 357 33.76 18.24 -21.39
C PRO A 357 33.39 17.98 -19.92
N ALA A 358 33.29 16.69 -19.58
CA ALA A 358 32.95 16.26 -18.24
C ALA A 358 34.03 16.76 -17.27
N ASP A 359 33.61 17.56 -16.29
CA ASP A 359 34.44 17.90 -15.15
C ASP A 359 34.80 16.58 -14.44
N GLN A 360 36.09 16.20 -14.47
CA GLN A 360 36.60 14.91 -13.97
C GLN A 360 36.62 14.83 -12.43
N GLY A 361 35.61 15.40 -11.76
CA GLY A 361 35.39 15.25 -10.33
C GLY A 361 34.60 13.98 -10.04
N ALA A 362 35.22 13.02 -9.35
CA ALA A 362 34.58 11.77 -8.93
C ALA A 362 33.30 12.03 -8.09
N CYS A 363 32.14 12.04 -8.74
CA CYS A 363 30.84 12.12 -8.07
C CYS A 363 30.23 10.72 -7.94
N ALA A 364 30.13 10.24 -6.69
CA ALA A 364 29.48 8.97 -6.38
C ALA A 364 27.97 8.99 -6.72
N PRO A 365 27.34 7.84 -7.04
CA PRO A 365 25.94 7.77 -7.47
C PRO A 365 24.98 8.25 -6.38
N TRP A 366 24.20 9.29 -6.66
CA TRP A 366 23.21 9.83 -5.74
C TRP A 366 21.91 9.01 -5.76
N THR A 367 21.69 8.17 -4.75
CA THR A 367 20.36 7.60 -4.43
C THR A 367 19.91 8.05 -3.04
N ARG A 368 18.61 8.32 -2.89
CA ARG A 368 17.98 8.85 -1.66
C ARG A 368 17.82 7.82 -0.54
N GLY A 369 18.90 7.09 -0.23
CA GLY A 369 18.99 6.17 0.91
C GLY A 369 19.92 6.64 2.03
N ASN A 370 20.73 7.68 1.80
CA ASN A 370 21.78 8.05 2.74
C ASN A 370 21.77 9.56 2.99
N ASN A 371 20.94 10.02 3.94
CA ASN A 371 21.02 11.38 4.46
C ASN A 371 21.57 11.32 5.90
N CYS A 372 22.85 11.01 6.02
CA CYS A 372 23.67 11.58 7.10
C CYS A 372 24.12 12.95 6.60
N PRO A 373 23.87 14.06 7.31
CA PRO A 373 24.53 15.30 6.94
C PRO A 373 26.06 15.10 7.06
N PRO A 374 26.87 15.65 6.13
CA PRO A 374 28.28 15.83 6.38
C PRO A 374 28.44 16.65 7.65
N VAL A 375 29.40 16.29 8.49
CA VAL A 375 29.83 17.11 9.62
C VAL A 375 30.23 18.47 9.04
N GLU A 376 29.38 19.48 9.23
CA GLU A 376 29.81 20.86 9.07
C GLU A 376 30.98 21.06 10.02
N LYS A 377 32.18 21.19 9.47
CA LYS A 377 33.26 21.86 10.18
C LYS A 377 32.76 23.29 10.37
N MET A 378 32.24 23.59 11.55
CA MET A 378 32.08 24.97 11.95
C MET A 378 33.48 25.54 12.00
N ASN A 379 33.76 26.45 11.06
CA ASN A 379 34.90 27.31 11.11
C ASN A 379 34.89 28.01 12.47
N GLU A 380 36.01 27.93 13.17
CA GLU A 380 36.39 28.93 14.15
C GLU A 380 36.27 30.30 13.47
N ASN A 381 35.72 31.27 14.20
CA ASN A 381 35.57 32.69 13.85
C ASN A 381 34.21 33.09 13.26
N GLY A 382 33.28 33.34 14.19
CA GLY A 382 32.03 34.05 13.94
C GLY A 382 31.34 34.37 15.26
N ALA A 383 31.84 35.39 15.96
CA ALA A 383 31.24 35.90 17.18
C ALA A 383 29.79 36.35 16.92
N VAL A 384 28.84 35.66 17.54
CA VAL A 384 27.53 36.21 17.88
C VAL A 384 27.42 36.15 19.39
N SER A 385 27.44 37.34 19.97
CA SER A 385 27.31 37.62 21.39
C SER A 385 25.90 37.31 21.92
N GLY A 386 25.84 36.71 23.11
CA GLY A 386 24.73 36.90 24.05
C GLY A 386 23.78 35.71 24.24
N GLN A 387 24.24 34.66 24.92
CA GLN A 387 23.54 33.97 26.01
C GLN A 387 24.52 32.98 26.66
N ASP A 388 24.84 33.21 27.94
CA ASP A 388 25.76 32.40 28.74
C ASP A 388 25.30 30.93 28.79
N LEU A 389 25.97 30.06 28.03
CA LEU A 389 25.83 28.61 28.18
C LEU A 389 26.76 28.17 29.31
N PRO A 390 26.25 27.57 30.40
CA PRO A 390 27.09 27.12 31.50
C PRO A 390 28.04 26.00 31.05
N ASP A 391 29.26 26.00 31.59
CA ASP A 391 30.25 24.96 31.32
C ASP A 391 29.90 23.67 32.07
N ILE A 392 29.11 22.82 31.41
CA ILE A 392 28.61 21.55 31.96
C ILE A 392 29.76 20.55 32.24
N ALA A 393 30.93 20.71 31.59
CA ALA A 393 32.03 19.76 31.73
C ALA A 393 32.79 19.89 33.06
N GLY A 394 32.66 21.03 33.75
CA GLY A 394 33.31 21.30 35.03
C GLY A 394 32.43 21.13 36.27
N MET A 395 31.12 20.89 36.09
CA MET A 395 30.15 20.79 37.19
C MET A 395 30.21 19.45 37.91
N ASP A 396 30.02 19.48 39.23
CA ASP A 396 29.86 18.25 40.02
C ASP A 396 28.43 17.66 39.88
N GLU A 397 28.23 16.43 40.37
CA GLU A 397 26.99 15.69 40.17
C GLU A 397 25.78 16.36 40.85
N ARG A 398 25.97 17.14 41.92
CA ARG A 398 24.89 17.88 42.58
C ARG A 398 24.53 19.15 41.82
N GLU A 399 25.52 19.90 41.38
CA GLU A 399 25.32 21.13 40.59
C GLU A 399 24.62 20.82 39.25
N LEU A 400 24.98 19.71 38.62
CA LEU A 400 24.36 19.26 37.36
C LEU A 400 22.88 18.91 37.55
N GLN A 401 22.53 18.34 38.71
CA GLN A 401 21.16 17.95 39.02
C GLN A 401 20.26 19.18 39.26
N GLU A 402 20.73 20.16 40.04
CA GLU A 402 20.01 21.41 40.27
C GLU A 402 19.84 22.22 38.98
N TYR A 403 20.88 22.26 38.14
CA TYR A 403 20.80 22.87 36.82
C TYR A 403 19.71 22.24 35.95
N LEU A 404 19.68 20.90 35.83
CA LEU A 404 18.65 20.21 35.04
C LEU A 404 17.23 20.39 35.59
N HIS A 405 17.08 20.53 36.91
CA HIS A 405 15.77 20.74 37.55
C HIS A 405 15.25 22.19 37.40
N SER A 406 16.14 23.16 37.26
CA SER A 406 15.77 24.57 37.05
C SER A 406 15.43 24.92 35.60
N MET A 407 15.75 24.03 34.64
CA MET A 407 15.44 24.23 33.21
C MET A 407 13.93 24.19 32.92
N SER A 408 13.49 25.04 31.99
CA SER A 408 12.11 25.02 31.51
C SER A 408 11.81 23.78 30.64
N LYS A 409 10.53 23.42 30.50
CA LYS A 409 10.09 22.31 29.64
C LYS A 409 10.50 22.48 28.17
N LYS A 410 10.69 23.72 27.69
CA LYS A 410 11.13 23.99 26.33
C LYS A 410 12.62 23.67 26.16
N GLU A 411 13.44 24.10 27.12
CA GLU A 411 14.89 23.89 27.11
C GLU A 411 15.24 22.42 27.33
N LEU A 412 14.51 21.70 28.21
CA LEU A 412 14.67 20.25 28.39
C LEU A 412 14.34 19.46 27.12
N ARG A 413 13.36 19.90 26.33
CA ARG A 413 13.05 19.26 25.04
C ARG A 413 14.15 19.47 24.02
N GLU A 414 14.75 20.66 24.02
CA GLU A 414 15.85 21.01 23.12
C GLU A 414 17.13 20.26 23.49
N LEU A 415 17.46 20.18 24.80
CA LEU A 415 18.58 19.39 25.30
C LEU A 415 18.42 17.90 24.97
N ASN A 416 17.22 17.33 25.18
CA ASN A 416 16.93 15.94 24.80
C ASN A 416 17.03 15.70 23.29
N ALA A 417 16.61 16.67 22.46
CA ALA A 417 16.77 16.58 21.01
C ALA A 417 18.26 16.56 20.62
N ARG A 418 19.10 17.38 21.27
CA ARG A 418 20.55 17.41 21.06
C ARG A 418 21.22 16.11 21.53
N LEU A 419 20.89 15.60 22.72
CA LEU A 419 21.44 14.33 23.24
C LEU A 419 21.09 13.14 22.35
N ARG A 420 19.89 13.12 21.75
CA ARG A 420 19.49 12.07 20.79
C ARG A 420 20.26 12.11 19.47
N MET A 421 20.89 13.24 19.13
CA MET A 421 21.73 13.38 17.94
C MET A 421 23.17 12.90 18.19
N VAL A 422 23.59 12.83 19.45
CA VAL A 422 24.89 12.28 19.84
C VAL A 422 24.81 10.76 19.80
N LYS A 423 25.32 10.15 18.71
CA LYS A 423 25.44 8.69 18.63
C LYS A 423 26.45 8.21 19.68
N PRO A 424 26.16 7.16 20.47
CA PRO A 424 27.18 6.58 21.34
C PRO A 424 28.36 6.12 20.50
N LYS A 425 29.59 6.45 20.91
CA LYS A 425 30.81 6.02 20.23
C LYS A 425 30.81 4.49 20.14
N ARG A 426 30.48 3.94 18.97
CA ARG A 426 30.71 2.53 18.66
C ARG A 426 32.23 2.30 18.67
N ARG A 427 32.72 1.36 19.47
CA ARG A 427 34.13 0.92 19.41
C ARG A 427 34.39 0.35 18.02
N LYS A 428 34.99 1.14 17.13
CA LYS A 428 35.55 0.64 15.86
C LYS A 428 36.77 -0.22 16.22
N GLY A 429 36.78 -1.49 15.80
CA GLY A 429 37.99 -2.31 15.81
C GLY A 429 38.02 -3.51 16.76
N TYR A 430 36.96 -3.84 17.51
CA TYR A 430 36.94 -5.07 18.31
C TYR A 430 36.32 -6.22 17.50
N ARG A 431 37.19 -7.07 16.91
CA ARG A 431 36.81 -8.39 16.40
C ARG A 431 37.79 -9.38 17.01
N GLN A 432 37.27 -10.41 17.68
CA GLN A 432 38.09 -11.53 18.13
C GLN A 432 38.37 -12.41 16.91
N ASP A 433 39.63 -12.48 16.51
CA ASP A 433 40.07 -13.46 15.53
C ASP A 433 40.11 -14.83 16.22
N VAL A 434 39.33 -15.76 15.68
CA VAL A 434 39.24 -17.15 16.13
C VAL A 434 39.57 -18.07 14.97
N ASP A 435 40.24 -19.18 15.25
CA ASP A 435 40.47 -20.21 14.23
C ASP A 435 39.19 -21.02 13.93
N ASN A 436 39.23 -21.86 12.88
CA ASN A 436 38.08 -22.67 12.48
C ASN A 436 37.65 -23.67 13.58
N GLN A 437 38.58 -24.15 14.40
CA GLN A 437 38.28 -25.11 15.47
C GLN A 437 37.55 -24.43 16.64
N GLN A 438 38.00 -23.23 17.03
CA GLN A 438 37.36 -22.38 18.03
C GLN A 438 35.98 -21.92 17.57
N ARG A 439 35.81 -21.65 16.27
CA ARG A 439 34.51 -21.32 15.69
C ARG A 439 33.51 -22.48 15.83
N LEU A 440 33.93 -23.70 15.49
CA LEU A 440 33.10 -24.90 15.66
C LEU A 440 32.78 -25.18 17.13
N GLN A 441 33.73 -24.91 18.04
CA GLN A 441 33.51 -25.04 19.47
C GLN A 441 32.48 -24.03 20.00
N LEU A 442 32.54 -22.78 19.55
CA LEU A 442 31.56 -21.74 19.90
C LEU A 442 30.16 -22.09 19.38
N GLU A 443 30.06 -22.59 18.15
CA GLU A 443 28.80 -23.06 17.57
C GLU A 443 28.19 -24.19 18.41
N TYR A 444 29.00 -25.19 18.79
CA TYR A 444 28.56 -26.28 19.64
C TYR A 444 28.10 -25.79 21.03
N GLU A 445 28.85 -24.87 21.64
CA GLU A 445 28.51 -24.31 22.95
C GLU A 445 27.18 -23.54 22.90
N LEU A 446 26.94 -22.74 21.86
CA LEU A 446 25.67 -22.03 21.66
C LEU A 446 24.49 -22.99 21.52
N LYS A 447 24.62 -24.02 20.68
CA LYS A 447 23.59 -25.03 20.47
C LYS A 447 23.29 -25.81 21.76
N SER A 448 24.31 -26.13 22.56
CA SER A 448 24.14 -26.81 23.84
C SER A 448 23.36 -25.99 24.87
N ARG A 449 23.41 -24.66 24.77
CA ARG A 449 22.65 -23.72 25.63
C ARG A 449 21.29 -23.32 25.03
N GLY A 450 20.88 -23.94 23.93
CA GLY A 450 19.57 -23.73 23.31
C GLY A 450 19.48 -22.55 22.35
N PHE A 451 20.62 -21.98 21.93
CA PHE A 451 20.68 -20.97 20.87
C PHE A 451 20.80 -21.60 19.48
N ASP A 452 20.50 -20.84 18.43
CA ASP A 452 20.49 -21.33 17.04
C ASP A 452 21.92 -21.71 16.58
N GLY A 453 22.92 -20.97 17.05
CA GLY A 453 24.31 -21.17 16.64
C GLY A 453 24.54 -20.78 15.18
N SER A 454 23.74 -19.85 14.67
CA SER A 454 23.85 -19.38 13.29
C SER A 454 25.11 -18.54 13.07
N GLU A 455 25.54 -18.43 11.82
CA GLU A 455 26.69 -17.60 11.42
C GLU A 455 26.51 -16.13 11.83
N GLU A 456 25.26 -15.64 11.89
CA GLU A 456 24.93 -14.28 12.33
C GLU A 456 25.14 -14.09 13.85
N GLU A 457 24.75 -15.07 14.67
CA GLU A 457 24.97 -15.06 16.12
C GLU A 457 26.46 -15.15 16.47
N ILE A 458 27.19 -16.00 15.75
CA ILE A 458 28.64 -16.17 15.91
C ILE A 458 29.37 -14.87 15.53
N ASP A 459 29.06 -14.26 14.37
CA ASP A 459 29.69 -13.00 13.95
C ASP A 459 29.33 -11.83 14.88
N LEU A 460 28.10 -11.79 15.42
CA LEU A 460 27.69 -10.82 16.44
C LEU A 460 28.55 -10.94 17.70
N LEU A 461 28.74 -12.15 18.22
CA LEU A 461 29.54 -12.41 19.42
C LEU A 461 31.02 -12.10 19.21
N LEU A 462 31.60 -12.46 18.06
CA LEU A 462 33.00 -12.17 17.73
C LEU A 462 33.28 -10.67 17.60
N ARG A 463 32.27 -9.87 17.25
CA ARG A 463 32.34 -8.40 17.23
C ARG A 463 32.08 -7.75 18.59
N GLY A 464 32.00 -8.55 19.66
CA GLY A 464 31.76 -8.09 21.03
C GLY A 464 30.30 -7.77 21.32
N GLY A 465 29.36 -8.25 20.48
CA GLY A 465 27.93 -8.23 20.76
C GLY A 465 27.53 -9.24 21.84
N SER A 466 26.26 -9.20 22.24
CA SER A 466 25.68 -10.10 23.24
C SER A 466 24.27 -10.52 22.84
N ILE A 467 23.88 -11.74 23.19
CA ILE A 467 22.58 -12.34 22.89
C ILE A 467 21.75 -12.43 24.19
N PRO A 468 20.45 -12.07 24.19
CA PRO A 468 19.60 -12.25 25.37
C PRO A 468 19.40 -13.74 25.68
N SER A 469 19.67 -14.13 26.92
CA SER A 469 19.45 -15.49 27.45
C SER A 469 18.12 -15.62 28.23
N GLY A 470 17.44 -14.49 28.45
CA GLY A 470 16.17 -14.40 29.20
C GLY A 470 16.37 -13.89 30.63
N ALA A 471 15.28 -13.47 31.29
CA ALA A 471 15.28 -12.96 32.66
C ALA A 471 16.32 -11.84 32.95
N GLY A 472 16.59 -10.99 31.96
CA GLY A 472 17.59 -9.92 32.06
C GLY A 472 19.05 -10.39 31.97
N LEU A 473 19.32 -11.64 31.61
CA LEU A 473 20.65 -12.17 31.37
C LEU A 473 21.05 -11.99 29.90
N ARG A 474 22.35 -11.83 29.67
CA ARG A 474 22.94 -11.79 28.32
C ARG A 474 24.14 -12.70 28.24
N VAL A 475 24.30 -13.33 27.09
CA VAL A 475 25.43 -14.16 26.73
C VAL A 475 26.36 -13.37 25.82
N PHE A 476 27.65 -13.39 26.09
CA PHE A 476 28.68 -12.71 25.30
C PHE A 476 29.94 -13.55 25.21
N TYR A 477 30.71 -13.37 24.14
CA TYR A 477 31.94 -14.12 23.92
C TYR A 477 33.17 -13.29 24.28
N ARG A 478 33.98 -13.76 25.22
CA ARG A 478 35.19 -13.06 25.66
C ARG A 478 36.22 -14.06 26.18
N ASN A 479 37.50 -13.80 25.91
CA ASN A 479 38.60 -14.67 26.29
C ASN A 479 38.41 -16.10 25.76
N GLN A 480 37.94 -16.22 24.51
CA GLN A 480 37.71 -17.50 23.83
C GLN A 480 36.68 -18.43 24.52
N ARG A 481 35.75 -17.88 25.32
CA ARG A 481 34.66 -18.64 25.96
C ARG A 481 33.35 -17.86 25.99
N LEU A 482 32.25 -18.59 25.99
CA LEU A 482 30.91 -18.05 26.12
C LEU A 482 30.58 -17.78 27.61
N GLN A 483 30.37 -16.53 27.95
CA GLN A 483 30.09 -16.06 29.31
C GLN A 483 28.67 -15.48 29.39
N GLU A 484 28.11 -15.44 30.60
CA GLU A 484 26.79 -14.88 30.86
C GLU A 484 26.88 -13.89 32.02
N ASP A 485 26.22 -12.73 31.89
CA ASP A 485 26.08 -11.74 32.96
C ASP A 485 24.64 -11.19 33.04
N ASP A 486 24.34 -10.47 34.11
CA ASP A 486 23.02 -9.94 34.43
C ASP A 486 22.84 -8.45 34.09
N LYS A 487 23.72 -7.87 33.26
CA LYS A 487 23.68 -6.43 32.93
C LYS A 487 22.38 -5.97 32.27
N TRP A 488 21.58 -6.89 31.74
CA TRP A 488 20.29 -6.59 31.11
C TRP A 488 19.10 -6.64 32.08
N ARG A 489 19.29 -6.99 33.37
CA ARG A 489 18.21 -7.00 34.39
C ARG A 489 17.57 -5.65 34.65
N GLN A 490 18.34 -4.56 34.55
CA GLN A 490 17.79 -3.21 34.71
C GLN A 490 16.92 -2.76 33.52
N TRP A 491 16.90 -3.53 32.43
CA TRP A 491 16.16 -3.22 31.18
C TRP A 491 15.00 -4.19 30.91
N TYR A 492 14.82 -5.19 31.80
CA TYR A 492 13.69 -6.14 31.83
C TYR A 492 12.81 -5.82 33.03
#